data_AF-A0AAE2Y356-F1
#
_entry.id   AF-A0AAE2Y356-F1
#
_cell.length_a   1.000
_cell.length_b   1.000
_cell.length_c   1.000
_cell.angle_alpha   90.00
_cell.angle_beta   90.00
_cell.angle_gamma   90.00
#
_symmetry.space_group_name_H-M   'P 1'
#
loop_
_entity.id
_entity.type
_entity.pdbx_description
1 polymer ?
#
loop_
_entity_poly.entity_id
_entity_poly.type
_entity_poly.pdbx_seq_one_letter_code
_entity_poly.pdbx_strand_id
1 'polypeptide(L)'
;MSTKYYMCKNCGAPLSVTKKEELLKCVYCGVVNEISTIEDEMRKFMNDIARWLSSVGAVGGEGTDAAMRARYFADRIFPSLAVEFTNVVGDFVEPLEFPILYASFYDTLPHLQLDFEWKTNMGKPLQELAYKLSLPNVTSFATTPDSQEKLKSLEFRCWTIPLLLNTLGLVKSDSAENYVMATKSCDRIVEKIEEIKNFVEGDKKIYYEILAERFKLSSKYLSELAQKIAEKDSIPEEFLQELYETLESLKNRLKELKEAPRIDRVLVEEGLKRDLESYSTFSSILSLYTLSKKPFNDFMDSLRRIIKSVILRPDEKVLERVPDVLDMTWFTGTLELSKVSWFMENLKTVLTKRSVKAYGLDEVETWAAKNIKGSFEIYLYPFYLVRVATILKKGMLLWKKGVENAFYGLCDAAFNLSDQLFLEADYPSMLTPGFSKAINTTLGKKVEELSQLRASSPRKNVVILPPTVTPTDAQNLYLQAFIFREERELLIRETGKALRLPSSYGNKGFDPGKVKAIVPKTEELIYLPYVVGERKSGLFGEQFNLEQLPHRQKLVDEMRLFLQAI
;
A
#
# COMPACT_ATOMS: atom_id res chain seq x y z
N MET A 1 -40.07 -51.23 28.83
CA MET A 1 -39.07 -50.20 29.13
C MET A 1 -38.65 -49.57 27.82
N SER A 2 -38.77 -48.24 27.65
CA SER A 2 -38.33 -47.57 26.42
C SER A 2 -36.80 -47.48 26.40
N THR A 3 -36.19 -47.91 25.29
CA THR A 3 -34.76 -47.73 25.06
C THR A 3 -34.50 -46.25 24.85
N LYS A 4 -33.78 -45.60 25.78
CA LYS A 4 -33.33 -44.21 25.63
C LYS A 4 -32.09 -44.19 24.73
N TYR A 5 -32.12 -43.39 23.68
CA TYR A 5 -30.99 -43.12 22.80
C TYR A 5 -30.43 -41.72 23.14
N TYR A 6 -29.11 -41.61 23.32
CA TYR A 6 -28.45 -40.33 23.58
C TYR A 6 -27.59 -39.92 22.39
N MET A 7 -27.33 -38.62 22.24
CA MET A 7 -26.44 -38.06 21.21
C MET A 7 -25.24 -37.38 21.88
N CYS A 8 -24.08 -37.44 21.23
CA CYS A 8 -22.86 -36.80 21.73
C CYS A 8 -22.97 -35.27 21.67
N LYS A 9 -22.70 -34.57 22.78
CA LYS A 9 -22.79 -33.10 22.85
C LYS A 9 -21.87 -32.36 21.87
N ASN A 10 -20.75 -33.00 21.51
CA ASN A 10 -19.73 -32.40 20.65
C ASN A 10 -19.96 -32.63 19.15
N CYS A 11 -20.42 -33.81 18.73
CA CYS A 11 -20.46 -34.20 17.32
C CYS A 11 -21.81 -34.75 16.85
N GLY A 12 -22.83 -34.81 17.72
CA GLY A 12 -24.19 -35.28 17.38
C GLY A 12 -24.32 -36.78 17.09
N ALA A 13 -23.23 -37.55 17.14
CA ALA A 13 -23.26 -38.98 16.84
C ALA A 13 -24.04 -39.76 17.92
N PRO A 14 -24.75 -40.85 17.55
CA PRO A 14 -25.51 -41.66 18.49
C PRO A 14 -24.57 -42.34 19.49
N LEU A 15 -24.94 -42.31 20.76
CA LEU A 15 -24.22 -42.97 21.85
C LEU A 15 -24.91 -44.30 22.15
N SER A 16 -24.15 -45.40 22.04
CA SER A 16 -24.62 -46.75 22.34
C SER A 16 -24.68 -46.96 23.85
N VAL A 17 -25.90 -47.07 24.38
CA VAL A 17 -26.13 -47.32 25.82
C VAL A 17 -26.12 -48.82 26.04
N THR A 18 -25.01 -49.35 26.57
CA THR A 18 -24.90 -50.79 26.86
C THR A 18 -25.26 -51.12 28.31
N LYS A 19 -25.17 -50.16 29.25
CA LYS A 19 -25.60 -50.27 30.66
C LYS A 19 -26.01 -48.89 31.24
N LYS A 20 -26.58 -48.87 32.46
CA LYS A 20 -26.80 -47.63 33.25
C LYS A 20 -25.44 -47.05 33.69
N GLU A 21 -24.73 -46.42 32.77
CA GLU A 21 -23.47 -45.71 33.05
C GLU A 21 -23.73 -44.21 33.09
N GLU A 22 -23.25 -43.49 34.10
CA GLU A 22 -23.46 -42.02 34.20
C GLU A 22 -22.65 -41.23 33.17
N LEU A 23 -21.61 -41.85 32.58
CA LEU A 23 -20.68 -41.25 31.63
C LEU A 23 -20.61 -42.09 30.35
N LEU A 24 -20.87 -41.46 29.20
CA LEU A 24 -20.82 -42.07 27.87
C LEU A 24 -19.70 -41.46 27.05
N LYS A 25 -18.67 -42.25 26.75
CA LYS A 25 -17.60 -41.85 25.83
C LYS A 25 -18.04 -42.02 24.38
N CYS A 26 -17.98 -40.95 23.60
CA CYS A 26 -18.29 -40.99 22.19
C CYS A 26 -17.22 -41.78 21.42
N VAL A 27 -17.63 -42.82 20.70
CA VAL A 27 -16.72 -43.65 19.88
C VAL A 27 -16.18 -42.89 18.67
N TYR A 28 -16.86 -41.80 18.26
CA TYR A 28 -16.52 -41.01 17.07
C TYR A 28 -15.57 -39.85 17.37
N CYS A 29 -15.77 -39.11 18.46
CA CYS A 29 -14.95 -37.94 18.79
C CYS A 29 -14.17 -38.06 20.11
N GLY A 30 -14.29 -39.19 20.82
CA GLY A 30 -13.57 -39.46 22.06
C GLY A 30 -14.05 -38.68 23.30
N VAL A 31 -14.94 -37.70 23.14
CA VAL A 31 -15.47 -36.87 24.23
C VAL A 31 -16.31 -37.69 25.19
N VAL A 32 -16.06 -37.52 26.50
CA VAL A 32 -16.86 -38.11 27.57
C VAL A 32 -18.05 -37.20 27.85
N ASN A 33 -19.25 -37.77 27.80
CA ASN A 33 -20.51 -37.07 28.00
C ASN A 33 -21.18 -37.57 29.28
N GLU A 34 -21.50 -36.68 30.21
CA GLU A 34 -22.37 -37.03 31.33
C GLU A 34 -23.82 -37.16 30.85
N ILE A 35 -24.50 -38.25 31.25
CA ILE A 35 -25.91 -38.45 30.95
C ILE A 35 -26.75 -37.31 31.55
N SER A 36 -26.42 -36.84 32.76
CA SER A 36 -27.09 -35.68 33.38
C SER A 36 -27.00 -34.43 32.50
N THR A 37 -25.84 -34.16 31.90
CA THR A 37 -25.64 -33.00 31.02
C THR A 37 -26.43 -33.15 29.71
N ILE A 38 -26.45 -34.35 29.11
CA ILE A 38 -27.24 -34.62 27.90
C ILE A 38 -28.75 -34.54 28.20
N GLU A 39 -29.18 -35.09 29.34
CA GLU A 39 -30.57 -35.03 29.78
C GLU A 39 -30.98 -33.59 30.13
N ASP A 40 -30.11 -32.79 30.70
CA ASP A 40 -30.37 -31.37 30.99
C ASP A 40 -30.40 -30.53 29.71
N GLU A 41 -29.54 -30.80 28.73
CA GLU A 41 -29.62 -30.16 27.42
C GLU A 41 -30.87 -30.59 26.63
N MET A 42 -31.23 -31.88 26.66
CA MET A 42 -32.51 -32.37 26.13
C MET A 42 -33.69 -31.75 26.86
N ARG A 43 -33.61 -31.56 28.18
CA ARG A 43 -34.69 -30.96 28.97
C ARG A 43 -34.78 -29.46 28.71
N LYS A 44 -33.66 -28.76 28.52
CA LYS A 44 -33.63 -27.37 28.05
C LYS A 44 -34.23 -27.27 26.65
N PHE A 45 -33.83 -28.13 25.72
CA PHE A 45 -34.38 -28.19 24.37
C PHE A 45 -35.89 -28.50 24.37
N MET A 46 -36.33 -29.48 25.16
CA MET A 46 -37.75 -29.83 25.33
C MET A 46 -38.54 -28.69 25.99
N ASN A 47 -37.96 -27.98 26.96
CA ASN A 47 -38.60 -26.83 27.60
C ASN A 47 -38.65 -25.61 26.68
N ASP A 48 -37.62 -25.40 25.86
CA ASP A 48 -37.58 -24.35 24.84
C ASP A 48 -38.63 -24.65 23.76
N ILE A 49 -38.70 -25.90 23.28
CA ILE A 49 -39.75 -26.37 22.35
C ILE A 49 -41.13 -26.27 22.99
N ALA A 50 -41.32 -26.65 24.26
CA ALA A 50 -42.62 -26.61 24.92
C ALA A 50 -43.13 -25.19 25.17
N ARG A 51 -42.25 -24.29 25.67
CA ARG A 51 -42.57 -22.85 25.78
C ARG A 51 -42.91 -22.26 24.41
N TRP A 52 -42.21 -22.71 23.39
CA TRP A 52 -42.39 -22.20 22.05
C TRP A 52 -43.68 -22.74 21.39
N LEU A 53 -43.99 -24.03 21.50
CA LEU A 53 -45.28 -24.64 21.09
C LEU A 53 -46.47 -24.01 21.83
N SER A 54 -46.27 -23.58 23.08
CA SER A 54 -47.30 -22.85 23.82
C SER A 54 -47.47 -21.40 23.38
N SER A 55 -46.45 -20.81 22.74
CA SER A 55 -46.49 -19.43 22.21
C SER A 55 -47.01 -19.33 20.77
N VAL A 56 -46.98 -20.44 20.04
CA VAL A 56 -47.44 -20.54 18.65
C VAL A 56 -48.65 -21.45 18.64
N GLY A 57 -49.85 -20.87 18.80
CA GLY A 57 -51.11 -21.61 18.88
C GLY A 57 -51.25 -22.68 17.78
N ALA A 58 -51.92 -23.77 18.14
CA ALA A 58 -52.09 -24.98 17.34
C ALA A 58 -52.68 -24.73 15.94
N VAL A 59 -51.82 -24.42 14.97
CA VAL A 59 -52.09 -24.57 13.53
C VAL A 59 -50.82 -25.14 12.90
N GLY A 60 -50.77 -26.47 12.84
CA GLY A 60 -49.72 -27.20 12.14
C GLY A 60 -49.90 -27.04 10.63
N GLY A 61 -48.97 -26.32 10.00
CA GLY A 61 -48.85 -26.16 8.56
C GLY A 61 -47.40 -25.90 8.18
N GLU A 62 -47.04 -26.11 6.92
CA GLU A 62 -45.68 -25.92 6.38
C GLU A 62 -45.11 -24.52 6.69
N GLY A 63 -45.96 -23.49 6.77
CA GLY A 63 -45.57 -22.13 7.15
C GLY A 63 -45.12 -21.99 8.61
N THR A 64 -45.72 -22.74 9.54
CA THR A 64 -45.35 -22.74 10.97
C THR A 64 -43.98 -23.40 11.15
N ASP A 65 -43.71 -24.50 10.43
CA ASP A 65 -42.42 -25.20 10.39
C ASP A 65 -41.29 -24.32 9.80
N ALA A 66 -41.55 -23.65 8.68
CA ALA A 66 -40.60 -22.73 8.06
C ALA A 66 -40.22 -21.57 8.99
N ALA A 67 -41.19 -21.03 9.75
CA ALA A 67 -40.95 -19.98 10.74
C ALA A 67 -40.14 -20.49 11.94
N MET A 68 -40.33 -21.74 12.39
CA MET A 68 -39.49 -22.32 13.46
C MET A 68 -38.05 -22.42 13.01
N ARG A 69 -37.85 -22.96 11.80
CA ARG A 69 -36.53 -23.15 11.21
C ARG A 69 -35.78 -21.84 11.05
N ALA A 70 -36.45 -20.79 10.57
CA ALA A 70 -35.89 -19.44 10.48
C ALA A 70 -35.44 -18.90 11.84
N ARG A 71 -36.27 -19.06 12.88
CA ARG A 71 -35.94 -18.57 14.23
C ARG A 71 -34.80 -19.35 14.87
N TYR A 72 -34.82 -20.67 14.76
CA TYR A 72 -33.73 -21.52 15.26
C TYR A 72 -32.41 -21.25 14.51
N PHE A 73 -32.49 -20.95 13.21
CA PHE A 73 -31.35 -20.51 12.42
C PHE A 73 -30.76 -19.21 12.99
N ALA A 74 -31.59 -18.19 13.21
CA ALA A 74 -31.16 -16.90 13.73
C ALA A 74 -30.61 -16.98 15.17
N ASP A 75 -31.25 -17.76 16.05
CA ASP A 75 -30.93 -17.78 17.49
C ASP A 75 -29.77 -18.74 17.83
N ARG A 76 -29.55 -19.80 17.04
CA ARG A 76 -28.62 -20.89 17.39
C ARG A 76 -27.63 -21.23 16.28
N ILE A 77 -28.12 -21.54 15.08
CA ILE A 77 -27.26 -22.08 14.01
C ILE A 77 -26.30 -21.00 13.50
N PHE A 78 -26.81 -19.85 13.05
CA PHE A 78 -25.98 -18.79 12.48
C PHE A 78 -24.94 -18.23 13.47
N PRO A 79 -25.28 -17.92 14.73
CA PRO A 79 -24.28 -17.51 15.71
C PRO A 79 -23.17 -18.53 15.92
N SER A 80 -23.50 -19.83 15.96
CA SER A 80 -22.50 -20.90 16.10
C SER A 80 -21.56 -20.96 14.88
N LEU A 81 -22.12 -20.85 13.67
CA LEU A 81 -21.35 -20.85 12.44
C LEU A 81 -20.47 -19.59 12.31
N ALA A 82 -20.97 -18.44 12.75
CA ALA A 82 -20.22 -17.19 12.78
C ALA A 82 -19.02 -17.29 13.74
N VAL A 83 -19.19 -17.88 14.93
CA VAL A 83 -18.09 -18.12 15.87
C VAL A 83 -17.07 -19.09 15.30
N GLU A 84 -17.51 -20.18 14.66
CA GLU A 84 -16.61 -21.13 13.99
C GLU A 84 -15.82 -20.44 12.86
N PHE A 85 -16.49 -19.63 12.05
CA PHE A 85 -15.83 -18.80 11.04
C PHE A 85 -14.81 -17.84 11.67
N THR A 86 -15.17 -17.10 12.72
CA THR A 86 -14.25 -16.18 13.40
C THR A 86 -13.06 -16.92 14.01
N ASN A 87 -13.24 -18.13 14.55
CA ASN A 87 -12.14 -18.94 15.09
C ASN A 87 -11.21 -19.46 13.99
N VAL A 88 -11.77 -19.82 12.83
CA VAL A 88 -10.99 -20.26 11.66
C VAL A 88 -10.28 -19.08 11.00
N VAL A 89 -10.95 -17.92 10.94
CA VAL A 89 -10.38 -16.71 10.33
C VAL A 89 -9.36 -16.05 11.24
N GLY A 90 -9.59 -16.04 12.56
CA GLY A 90 -8.68 -15.67 13.64
C GLY A 90 -7.67 -14.59 13.30
N ASP A 91 -6.51 -15.04 12.80
CA ASP A 91 -5.31 -14.25 12.55
C ASP A 91 -5.09 -13.87 11.07
N PHE A 92 -6.01 -14.20 10.15
CA PHE A 92 -5.88 -13.80 8.75
C PHE A 92 -6.11 -12.30 8.61
N VAL A 93 -5.16 -11.64 7.96
CA VAL A 93 -5.33 -10.27 7.47
C VAL A 93 -6.49 -10.26 6.47
N GLU A 94 -7.39 -9.29 6.57
CA GLU A 94 -8.53 -9.14 5.67
C GLU A 94 -8.01 -8.85 4.23
N PRO A 95 -8.10 -9.83 3.30
CA PRO A 95 -7.31 -9.75 2.08
C PRO A 95 -7.90 -8.78 1.05
N LEU A 96 -9.12 -8.28 1.23
CA LEU A 96 -9.78 -7.38 0.29
C LEU A 96 -9.08 -6.03 0.13
N GLU A 97 -8.34 -5.56 1.13
CA GLU A 97 -7.55 -4.33 0.99
C GLU A 97 -6.24 -4.53 0.22
N PHE A 98 -5.80 -5.77 -0.03
CA PHE A 98 -4.55 -6.01 -0.74
C PHE A 98 -4.73 -5.77 -2.24
N PRO A 99 -3.67 -5.31 -2.94
CA PRO A 99 -3.69 -5.32 -4.39
C PRO A 99 -3.71 -6.76 -4.90
N ILE A 100 -4.55 -7.06 -5.90
CA ILE A 100 -4.64 -8.40 -6.48
C ILE A 100 -3.35 -8.75 -7.23
N LEU A 101 -2.70 -7.73 -7.80
CA LEU A 101 -1.34 -7.84 -8.31
C LEU A 101 -0.33 -7.44 -7.25
N TYR A 102 0.62 -8.32 -7.01
CA TYR A 102 1.63 -8.14 -5.98
C TYR A 102 3.01 -8.36 -6.59
N ALA A 103 3.86 -7.34 -6.54
CA ALA A 103 5.27 -7.49 -6.88
C ALA A 103 6.02 -8.03 -5.65
N SER A 104 6.99 -8.92 -5.83
CA SER A 104 7.76 -9.48 -4.70
C SER A 104 8.42 -8.45 -3.79
N PHE A 105 8.73 -7.26 -4.32
CA PHE A 105 9.31 -6.17 -3.54
C PHE A 105 8.28 -5.37 -2.74
N TYR A 106 6.99 -5.72 -2.77
CA TYR A 106 5.99 -5.14 -1.86
C TYR A 106 6.06 -5.75 -0.46
N ASP A 107 6.68 -6.92 -0.28
CA ASP A 107 6.86 -7.55 1.05
C ASP A 107 7.65 -6.67 2.03
N THR A 108 8.39 -5.69 1.52
CA THR A 108 9.14 -4.72 2.32
C THR A 108 8.31 -3.52 2.77
N LEU A 109 7.07 -3.40 2.30
CA LEU A 109 6.14 -2.35 2.68
C LEU A 109 5.32 -2.87 3.87
N PRO A 110 5.44 -2.28 5.08
CA PRO A 110 4.80 -2.83 6.28
C PRO A 110 3.29 -3.03 6.16
N HIS A 111 2.59 -2.14 5.44
CA HIS A 111 1.15 -2.19 5.24
C HIS A 111 0.69 -3.18 4.15
N LEU A 112 1.62 -3.76 3.39
CA LEU A 112 1.37 -4.82 2.40
C LEU A 112 2.10 -6.11 2.76
N GLN A 113 2.78 -6.16 3.90
CA GLN A 113 3.47 -7.36 4.34
C GLN A 113 2.43 -8.42 4.69
N LEU A 114 2.53 -9.57 4.03
CA LEU A 114 1.77 -10.75 4.43
C LEU A 114 2.52 -11.37 5.60
N ASP A 115 2.11 -11.04 6.82
CA ASP A 115 2.76 -11.45 8.07
C ASP A 115 2.83 -12.98 8.28
N PHE A 116 2.16 -13.76 7.42
CA PHE A 116 2.21 -15.21 7.41
C PHE A 116 2.63 -15.75 6.04
N GLU A 117 3.48 -16.78 6.04
CA GLU A 117 3.74 -17.59 4.84
C GLU A 117 2.50 -18.44 4.52
N TRP A 118 1.64 -17.92 3.65
CA TRP A 118 0.48 -18.67 3.19
C TRP A 118 0.90 -19.96 2.47
N LYS A 119 0.39 -21.09 2.97
CA LYS A 119 0.49 -22.38 2.30
C LYS A 119 -0.90 -22.82 1.88
N THR A 120 -1.06 -23.40 0.70
CA THR A 120 -2.36 -23.79 0.14
C THR A 120 -3.18 -24.68 1.08
N ASN A 121 -2.53 -25.47 1.93
CA ASN A 121 -3.20 -26.30 2.94
C ASN A 121 -3.79 -25.52 4.13
N MET A 122 -3.36 -24.28 4.38
CA MET A 122 -3.91 -23.40 5.43
C MET A 122 -5.36 -22.98 5.14
N GLY A 123 -5.78 -23.00 3.87
CA GLY A 123 -7.17 -22.73 3.48
C GLY A 123 -8.14 -23.90 3.70
N LYS A 124 -7.65 -25.10 4.07
CA LYS A 124 -8.50 -26.29 4.22
C LYS A 124 -9.62 -26.12 5.27
N PRO A 125 -9.37 -25.56 6.47
CA PRO A 125 -10.45 -25.38 7.45
C PRO A 125 -11.58 -24.47 6.94
N LEU A 126 -11.25 -23.43 6.18
CA LEU A 126 -12.25 -22.57 5.53
C LEU A 126 -13.02 -23.31 4.44
N GLN A 127 -12.35 -24.13 3.63
CA GLN A 127 -13.01 -24.95 2.62
C GLN A 127 -13.95 -25.99 3.27
N GLU A 128 -13.51 -26.67 4.34
CA GLU A 128 -14.32 -27.62 5.11
C GLU A 128 -15.55 -26.94 5.72
N LEU A 129 -15.39 -25.74 6.27
CA LEU A 129 -16.51 -24.94 6.75
C LEU A 129 -17.46 -24.55 5.60
N ALA A 130 -16.94 -24.15 4.45
CA ALA A 130 -17.75 -23.84 3.28
C ALA A 130 -18.59 -25.05 2.82
N TYR A 131 -17.99 -26.25 2.80
CA TYR A 131 -18.71 -27.49 2.53
C TYR A 131 -19.82 -27.72 3.56
N LYS A 132 -19.53 -27.57 4.85
CA LYS A 132 -20.53 -27.69 5.93
C LYS A 132 -21.69 -26.72 5.76
N LEU A 133 -21.42 -25.47 5.38
CA LEU A 133 -22.44 -24.43 5.14
C LEU A 133 -23.36 -24.77 3.96
N SER A 134 -22.84 -25.48 2.95
CA SER A 134 -23.60 -25.92 1.77
C SER A 134 -24.48 -27.16 2.00
N LEU A 135 -24.32 -27.87 3.13
CA LEU A 135 -25.02 -29.13 3.37
C LEU A 135 -26.55 -28.93 3.51
N PRO A 136 -27.38 -29.88 3.04
CA PRO A 136 -28.84 -29.80 3.16
C PRO A 136 -29.35 -29.61 4.59
N ASN A 137 -28.68 -30.21 5.58
CA ASN A 137 -29.04 -30.10 7.00
C ASN A 137 -28.76 -28.73 7.62
N VAL A 138 -28.02 -27.85 6.95
CA VAL A 138 -27.81 -26.45 7.36
C VAL A 138 -28.69 -25.54 6.51
N THR A 139 -28.65 -25.71 5.19
CA THR A 139 -29.42 -24.89 4.24
C THR A 139 -30.93 -25.03 4.42
N SER A 140 -31.44 -26.19 4.87
CA SER A 140 -32.86 -26.37 5.15
C SER A 140 -33.40 -25.48 6.28
N PHE A 141 -32.53 -24.94 7.14
CA PHE A 141 -32.92 -24.05 8.22
C PHE A 141 -32.95 -22.57 7.81
N ALA A 142 -32.24 -22.20 6.75
CA ALA A 142 -32.29 -20.86 6.15
C ALA A 142 -33.51 -20.75 5.22
N THR A 143 -34.70 -20.58 5.80
CA THR A 143 -35.98 -20.61 5.07
C THR A 143 -36.46 -19.24 4.58
N THR A 144 -35.95 -18.15 5.16
CA THR A 144 -36.25 -16.76 4.76
C THR A 144 -35.16 -16.17 3.86
N PRO A 145 -35.47 -15.19 2.99
CA PRO A 145 -34.45 -14.49 2.19
C PRO A 145 -33.26 -13.96 3.00
N ASP A 146 -33.49 -13.30 4.15
CA ASP A 146 -32.42 -12.79 5.02
C ASP A 146 -31.51 -13.89 5.59
N SER A 147 -32.11 -15.00 6.03
CA SER A 147 -31.35 -16.17 6.51
C SER A 147 -30.52 -16.83 5.39
N GLN A 148 -31.06 -16.89 4.17
CA GLN A 148 -30.35 -17.42 3.00
C GLN A 148 -29.20 -16.51 2.62
N GLU A 149 -29.42 -15.19 2.61
CA GLU A 149 -28.40 -14.18 2.37
C GLU A 149 -27.24 -14.32 3.36
N LYS A 150 -27.53 -14.39 4.67
CA LYS A 150 -26.54 -14.55 5.73
C LYS A 150 -25.72 -15.83 5.58
N LEU A 151 -26.38 -16.95 5.31
CA LEU A 151 -25.71 -18.23 5.11
C LEU A 151 -24.80 -18.19 3.89
N LYS A 152 -25.30 -17.65 2.77
CA LYS A 152 -24.57 -17.55 1.51
C LYS A 152 -23.42 -16.56 1.57
N SER A 153 -23.56 -15.46 2.30
CA SER A 153 -22.46 -14.52 2.56
C SER A 153 -21.33 -15.14 3.37
N LEU A 154 -21.65 -15.95 4.37
CA LEU A 154 -20.65 -16.69 5.14
C LEU A 154 -19.94 -17.75 4.27
N GLU A 155 -20.71 -18.51 3.50
CA GLU A 155 -20.18 -19.51 2.56
C GLU A 155 -19.26 -18.85 1.52
N PHE A 156 -19.68 -17.72 0.96
CA PHE A 156 -18.90 -16.92 0.03
C PHE A 156 -17.54 -16.55 0.61
N ARG A 157 -17.48 -15.97 1.82
CA ARG A 157 -16.21 -15.59 2.45
C ARG A 157 -15.30 -16.80 2.71
N CYS A 158 -15.87 -17.93 3.11
CA CYS A 158 -15.11 -19.18 3.31
C CYS A 158 -14.45 -19.66 2.02
N TRP A 159 -15.10 -19.47 0.86
CA TRP A 159 -14.52 -19.81 -0.44
C TRP A 159 -13.51 -18.78 -0.95
N THR A 160 -13.79 -17.49 -0.79
CA THR A 160 -13.01 -16.44 -1.45
C THR A 160 -11.75 -16.05 -0.71
N ILE A 161 -11.72 -16.07 0.63
CA ILE A 161 -10.50 -15.75 1.39
C ILE A 161 -9.33 -16.68 0.99
N PRO A 162 -9.47 -18.02 0.97
CA PRO A 162 -8.40 -18.90 0.53
C PRO A 162 -7.98 -18.69 -0.93
N LEU A 163 -8.92 -18.39 -1.82
CA LEU A 163 -8.62 -18.13 -3.23
C LEU A 163 -7.80 -16.85 -3.37
N LEU A 164 -8.15 -15.78 -2.66
CA LEU A 164 -7.42 -14.53 -2.69
C LEU A 164 -6.02 -14.67 -2.09
N LEU A 165 -5.89 -15.36 -0.95
CA LEU A 165 -4.57 -15.63 -0.35
C LEU A 165 -3.71 -16.54 -1.25
N ASN A 166 -4.31 -17.51 -1.95
CA ASN A 166 -3.61 -18.28 -2.98
C ASN A 166 -3.14 -17.39 -4.13
N THR A 167 -3.98 -16.48 -4.62
CA THR A 167 -3.60 -15.50 -5.65
C THR A 167 -2.39 -14.70 -5.19
N LEU A 168 -2.45 -14.09 -4.00
CA LEU A 168 -1.35 -13.31 -3.42
C LEU A 168 -0.06 -14.13 -3.25
N GLY A 169 -0.18 -15.38 -2.78
CA GLY A 169 0.97 -16.29 -2.67
C GLY A 169 1.61 -16.66 -4.01
N LEU A 170 0.80 -16.82 -5.07
CA LEU A 170 1.30 -17.08 -6.43
C LEU A 170 2.00 -15.86 -7.01
N VAL A 171 1.34 -14.69 -6.98
CA VAL A 171 1.85 -13.48 -7.64
C VAL A 171 3.14 -12.95 -6.99
N LYS A 172 3.38 -13.26 -5.70
CA LYS A 172 4.63 -12.95 -4.99
C LYS A 172 5.89 -13.56 -5.63
N SER A 173 5.74 -14.67 -6.34
CA SER A 173 6.85 -15.31 -7.06
C SER A 173 6.79 -14.86 -8.53
N ASP A 174 7.30 -13.64 -8.78
CA ASP A 174 7.20 -12.88 -10.05
C ASP A 174 7.48 -13.72 -11.31
N SER A 175 6.50 -14.43 -11.85
CA SER A 175 6.67 -15.30 -13.02
C SER A 175 5.39 -15.40 -13.84
N ALA A 176 5.57 -15.54 -15.17
CA ALA A 176 4.44 -15.65 -16.10
C ALA A 176 3.53 -16.85 -15.77
N GLU A 177 4.10 -17.99 -15.37
CA GLU A 177 3.36 -19.19 -14.99
C GLU A 177 2.48 -18.94 -13.75
N ASN A 178 3.03 -18.28 -12.73
CA ASN A 178 2.25 -17.93 -11.54
C ASN A 178 1.16 -16.91 -11.83
N TYR A 179 1.41 -15.94 -12.73
CA TYR A 179 0.38 -14.99 -13.17
C TYR A 179 -0.77 -15.70 -13.90
N VAL A 180 -0.48 -16.70 -14.76
CA VAL A 180 -1.52 -17.54 -15.39
C VAL A 180 -2.27 -18.42 -14.38
N MET A 181 -1.60 -18.89 -13.31
CA MET A 181 -2.31 -19.61 -12.25
C MET A 181 -3.20 -18.67 -11.40
N ALA A 182 -2.77 -17.43 -11.21
CA ALA A 182 -3.51 -16.40 -10.50
C ALA A 182 -4.79 -15.98 -11.23
N THR A 183 -4.82 -15.95 -12.58
CA THR A 183 -6.05 -15.67 -13.35
C THR A 183 -7.16 -16.65 -13.00
N LYS A 184 -6.83 -17.96 -12.96
CA LYS A 184 -7.79 -19.02 -12.60
C LYS A 184 -8.40 -18.82 -11.21
N SER A 185 -7.61 -18.30 -10.27
CA SER A 185 -8.11 -18.02 -8.91
C SER A 185 -9.05 -16.82 -8.91
N CYS A 186 -8.73 -15.77 -9.67
CA CYS A 186 -9.63 -14.62 -9.88
C CYS A 186 -10.93 -15.03 -10.56
N ASP A 187 -10.87 -15.84 -11.62
CA ASP A 187 -12.05 -16.32 -12.35
C ASP A 187 -12.98 -17.15 -11.44
N ARG A 188 -12.42 -18.01 -10.59
CA ARG A 188 -13.19 -18.76 -9.59
C ARG A 188 -13.83 -17.87 -8.53
N ILE A 189 -13.18 -16.78 -8.13
CA ILE A 189 -13.79 -15.79 -7.24
C ILE A 189 -14.99 -15.14 -7.94
N VAL A 190 -14.85 -14.77 -9.22
CA VAL A 190 -15.96 -14.21 -10.01
C VAL A 190 -17.14 -15.17 -10.09
N GLU A 191 -16.91 -16.47 -10.32
CA GLU A 191 -17.96 -17.49 -10.28
C GLU A 191 -18.72 -17.49 -8.95
N LYS A 192 -17.99 -17.44 -7.82
CA LYS A 192 -18.59 -17.36 -6.48
C LYS A 192 -19.35 -16.06 -6.22
N ILE A 193 -18.92 -14.97 -6.84
CA ILE A 193 -19.64 -13.70 -6.78
C ILE A 193 -20.96 -13.78 -7.56
N GLU A 194 -20.98 -14.40 -8.74
CA GLU A 194 -22.21 -14.58 -9.51
C GLU A 194 -23.20 -15.52 -8.80
N GLU A 195 -22.72 -16.51 -8.03
CA GLU A 195 -23.57 -17.36 -7.18
C GLU A 195 -24.30 -16.53 -6.10
N ILE A 196 -23.58 -15.71 -5.32
CA ILE A 196 -24.17 -14.94 -4.22
C ILE A 196 -25.07 -13.79 -4.69
N LYS A 197 -24.82 -13.24 -5.88
CA LYS A 197 -25.66 -12.17 -6.48
C LYS A 197 -27.14 -12.54 -6.60
N ASN A 198 -27.48 -13.84 -6.63
CA ASN A 198 -28.85 -14.31 -6.68
C ASN A 198 -29.59 -14.23 -5.33
N PHE A 199 -28.87 -13.95 -4.24
CA PHE A 199 -29.40 -13.94 -2.87
C PHE A 199 -29.38 -12.54 -2.23
N VAL A 200 -28.91 -11.52 -2.96
CA VAL A 200 -28.74 -10.15 -2.47
C VAL A 200 -29.45 -9.17 -3.40
N GLU A 201 -29.94 -8.07 -2.82
CA GLU A 201 -30.65 -7.00 -3.54
C GLU A 201 -30.08 -5.62 -3.18
N GLY A 202 -30.50 -4.58 -3.92
CA GLY A 202 -30.10 -3.19 -3.67
C GLY A 202 -28.59 -2.96 -3.69
N ASP A 203 -28.10 -2.14 -2.76
CA ASP A 203 -26.69 -1.75 -2.65
C ASP A 203 -25.75 -2.95 -2.46
N LYS A 204 -26.20 -4.03 -1.80
CA LYS A 204 -25.39 -5.24 -1.63
C LYS A 204 -25.13 -5.92 -2.97
N LYS A 205 -26.13 -5.97 -3.85
CA LYS A 205 -25.95 -6.53 -5.19
C LYS A 205 -24.92 -5.74 -6.00
N ILE A 206 -25.01 -4.40 -5.94
CA ILE A 206 -24.05 -3.52 -6.61
C ILE A 206 -22.64 -3.68 -6.03
N TYR A 207 -22.51 -3.85 -4.71
CA TYR A 207 -21.23 -4.17 -4.07
C TYR A 207 -20.58 -5.43 -4.65
N TYR A 208 -21.35 -6.52 -4.78
CA TYR A 208 -20.84 -7.75 -5.40
C TYR A 208 -20.53 -7.57 -6.89
N GLU A 209 -21.29 -6.75 -7.64
CA GLU A 209 -20.94 -6.40 -9.02
C GLU A 209 -19.60 -5.67 -9.12
N ILE A 210 -19.32 -4.72 -8.21
CA ILE A 210 -18.03 -4.03 -8.12
C ILE A 210 -16.90 -5.02 -7.83
N LEU A 211 -17.10 -5.93 -6.87
CA LEU A 211 -16.12 -6.99 -6.60
C LEU A 211 -15.88 -7.86 -7.84
N ALA A 212 -16.94 -8.28 -8.54
CA ALA A 212 -16.83 -9.12 -9.73
C ALA A 212 -16.00 -8.42 -10.81
N GLU A 213 -16.30 -7.15 -11.08
CA GLU A 213 -15.58 -6.34 -12.05
C GLU A 213 -14.11 -6.14 -11.64
N ARG A 214 -13.82 -5.87 -10.36
CA ARG A 214 -12.45 -5.79 -9.84
C ARG A 214 -11.64 -7.06 -10.17
N PHE A 215 -12.16 -8.25 -9.84
CA PHE A 215 -11.47 -9.51 -10.11
C PHE A 215 -11.38 -9.83 -11.61
N LYS A 216 -12.39 -9.47 -12.42
CA LYS A 216 -12.32 -9.59 -13.89
C LYS A 216 -11.20 -8.74 -14.48
N LEU A 217 -11.05 -7.49 -14.01
CA LEU A 217 -9.98 -6.60 -14.44
C LEU A 217 -8.60 -7.15 -14.07
N SER A 218 -8.45 -7.67 -12.85
CA SER A 218 -7.19 -8.29 -12.42
C SER A 218 -6.88 -9.56 -13.20
N SER A 219 -7.87 -10.40 -13.49
CA SER A 219 -7.68 -11.57 -14.36
C SER A 219 -7.23 -11.17 -15.77
N LYS A 220 -7.89 -10.16 -16.38
CA LYS A 220 -7.52 -9.59 -17.69
C LYS A 220 -6.08 -9.07 -17.67
N TYR A 221 -5.70 -8.30 -16.64
CA TYR A 221 -4.36 -7.74 -16.53
C TYR A 221 -3.30 -8.83 -16.30
N LEU A 222 -3.54 -9.80 -15.41
CA LEU A 222 -2.61 -10.90 -15.15
C LEU A 222 -2.32 -11.73 -16.40
N SER A 223 -3.35 -11.96 -17.23
CA SER A 223 -3.21 -12.63 -18.53
C SER A 223 -2.34 -11.81 -19.49
N GLU A 224 -2.63 -10.51 -19.62
CA GLU A 224 -1.84 -9.61 -20.46
C GLU A 224 -0.39 -9.51 -19.98
N LEU A 225 -0.19 -9.40 -18.67
CA LEU A 225 1.13 -9.36 -18.04
C LEU A 225 1.93 -10.63 -18.36
N ALA A 226 1.34 -11.82 -18.19
CA ALA A 226 2.01 -13.08 -18.51
C ALA A 226 2.42 -13.17 -19.98
N GLN A 227 1.53 -12.74 -20.89
CA GLN A 227 1.81 -12.68 -22.32
C GLN A 227 2.96 -11.71 -22.61
N LYS A 228 2.92 -10.49 -22.07
CA LYS A 228 3.93 -9.46 -22.31
C LYS A 228 5.30 -9.77 -21.71
N ILE A 229 5.36 -10.56 -20.64
CA ILE A 229 6.63 -11.12 -20.15
C ILE A 229 7.23 -12.08 -21.18
N ALA A 230 6.42 -12.98 -21.76
CA ALA A 230 6.88 -13.95 -22.74
C ALA A 230 7.31 -13.28 -24.06
N GLU A 231 6.55 -12.27 -24.49
CA GLU A 231 6.85 -11.45 -25.69
C GLU A 231 8.00 -10.46 -25.47
N LYS A 232 8.33 -10.18 -24.21
CA LYS A 232 9.27 -9.12 -23.80
C LYS A 232 8.86 -7.77 -24.38
N ASP A 233 7.61 -7.41 -24.12
CA ASP A 233 6.97 -6.22 -24.66
C ASP A 233 6.31 -5.39 -23.55
N SER A 234 5.98 -4.16 -23.87
CA SER A 234 5.26 -3.24 -22.99
C SER A 234 3.75 -3.46 -23.05
N ILE A 235 3.04 -3.09 -21.98
CA ILE A 235 1.57 -3.08 -22.00
C ILE A 235 1.10 -1.90 -22.87
N PRO A 236 0.17 -2.11 -23.81
CA PRO A 236 -0.38 -1.05 -24.64
C PRO A 236 -1.03 0.08 -23.81
N GLU A 237 -0.82 1.33 -24.22
CA GLU A 237 -1.36 2.50 -23.50
C GLU A 237 -2.89 2.53 -23.53
N GLU A 238 -3.51 2.12 -24.65
CA GLU A 238 -4.97 1.97 -24.80
C GLU A 238 -5.55 0.97 -23.79
N PHE A 239 -4.85 -0.15 -23.56
CA PHE A 239 -5.26 -1.15 -22.59
C PHE A 239 -5.19 -0.60 -21.15
N LEU A 240 -4.14 0.14 -20.81
CA LEU A 240 -4.02 0.78 -19.49
C LEU A 240 -5.09 1.84 -19.27
N GLN A 241 -5.40 2.64 -20.31
CA GLN A 241 -6.43 3.66 -20.23
C GLN A 241 -7.81 3.05 -19.96
N GLU A 242 -8.19 1.98 -20.68
CA GLU A 242 -9.46 1.26 -20.45
C GLU A 242 -9.57 0.77 -18.99
N LEU A 243 -8.49 0.23 -18.44
CA LEU A 243 -8.47 -0.25 -17.06
C LEU A 243 -8.59 0.88 -16.04
N TYR A 244 -7.89 1.99 -16.26
CA TYR A 244 -7.95 3.15 -15.36
C TYR A 244 -9.33 3.79 -15.34
N GLU A 245 -9.95 3.95 -16.51
CA GLU A 245 -11.32 4.44 -16.63
C GLU A 245 -12.32 3.51 -15.92
N THR A 246 -12.14 2.19 -16.06
CA THR A 246 -13.00 1.22 -15.39
C THR A 246 -12.81 1.26 -13.88
N LEU A 247 -11.58 1.29 -13.37
CA LEU A 247 -11.30 1.37 -11.93
C LEU A 247 -11.86 2.66 -11.31
N GLU A 248 -11.78 3.79 -12.01
CA GLU A 248 -12.34 5.06 -11.53
C GLU A 248 -13.88 5.02 -11.50
N SER A 249 -14.50 4.41 -12.52
CA SER A 249 -15.94 4.12 -12.52
C SER A 249 -16.36 3.25 -11.32
N LEU A 250 -15.60 2.20 -11.01
CA LEU A 250 -15.84 1.34 -9.85
C LEU A 250 -15.74 2.09 -8.52
N LYS A 251 -14.72 2.93 -8.35
CA LYS A 251 -14.56 3.78 -7.16
C LYS A 251 -15.73 4.73 -6.98
N ASN A 252 -16.22 5.34 -8.07
CA ASN A 252 -17.37 6.25 -8.01
C ASN A 252 -18.66 5.51 -7.65
N ARG A 253 -18.92 4.35 -8.28
CA ARG A 253 -20.06 3.48 -7.92
C ARG A 253 -20.01 3.04 -6.46
N LEU A 254 -18.83 2.72 -5.93
CA LEU A 254 -18.65 2.30 -4.53
C LEU A 254 -19.00 3.41 -3.53
N LYS A 255 -18.67 4.67 -3.85
CA LYS A 255 -18.98 5.84 -3.03
C LYS A 255 -20.49 6.12 -2.94
N GLU A 256 -21.25 5.72 -3.95
CA GLU A 256 -22.70 5.93 -4.02
C GLU A 256 -23.49 4.93 -3.15
N LEU A 257 -22.88 3.81 -2.75
CA LEU A 257 -23.51 2.81 -1.88
C LEU A 257 -23.69 3.38 -0.47
N LYS A 258 -24.93 3.56 -0.04
CA LYS A 258 -25.27 4.12 1.29
C LYS A 258 -25.57 3.04 2.32
N GLU A 259 -26.03 1.88 1.90
CA GLU A 259 -26.51 0.79 2.75
C GLU A 259 -25.47 -0.32 2.95
N ALA A 260 -24.39 -0.36 2.17
CA ALA A 260 -23.32 -1.34 2.34
C ALA A 260 -22.50 -1.07 3.63
N PRO A 261 -22.06 -2.13 4.36
CA PRO A 261 -21.25 -2.00 5.56
C PRO A 261 -20.04 -1.09 5.33
N ARG A 262 -19.83 -0.12 6.23
CA ARG A 262 -18.75 0.88 6.09
C ARG A 262 -17.37 0.21 5.98
N ILE A 263 -17.14 -0.87 6.72
CA ILE A 263 -15.85 -1.55 6.76
C ILE A 263 -15.53 -2.19 5.40
N ASP A 264 -16.49 -2.89 4.80
CA ASP A 264 -16.33 -3.57 3.50
C ASP A 264 -16.10 -2.58 2.36
N ARG A 265 -16.76 -1.41 2.42
CA ARG A 265 -16.54 -0.33 1.45
C ARG A 265 -15.13 0.25 1.54
N VAL A 266 -14.64 0.52 2.75
CA VAL A 266 -13.29 1.06 2.96
C VAL A 266 -12.22 0.08 2.46
N LEU A 267 -12.38 -1.22 2.75
CA LEU A 267 -11.44 -2.25 2.31
C LEU A 267 -11.39 -2.36 0.79
N VAL A 268 -12.54 -2.35 0.12
CA VAL A 268 -12.60 -2.42 -1.36
C VAL A 268 -12.09 -1.13 -1.99
N GLU A 269 -12.39 0.03 -1.42
CA GLU A 269 -11.87 1.33 -1.90
C GLU A 269 -10.34 1.37 -1.86
N GLU A 270 -9.76 0.94 -0.74
CA GLU A 270 -8.32 0.85 -0.57
C GLU A 270 -7.69 -0.19 -1.50
N GLY A 271 -8.34 -1.35 -1.66
CA GLY A 271 -7.94 -2.37 -2.64
C GLY A 271 -7.93 -1.84 -4.08
N LEU A 272 -8.98 -1.13 -4.51
CA LEU A 272 -9.05 -0.52 -5.84
C LEU A 272 -7.99 0.58 -6.05
N LYS A 273 -7.63 1.32 -4.99
CA LYS A 273 -6.53 2.28 -5.02
C LYS A 273 -5.19 1.57 -5.23
N ARG A 274 -4.93 0.50 -4.47
CA ARG A 274 -3.69 -0.27 -4.57
C ARG A 274 -3.58 -1.05 -5.89
N ASP A 275 -4.68 -1.52 -6.45
CA ASP A 275 -4.71 -2.14 -7.78
C ASP A 275 -4.24 -1.16 -8.86
N LEU A 276 -4.73 0.09 -8.81
CA LEU A 276 -4.32 1.15 -9.74
C LEU A 276 -2.80 1.41 -9.67
N GLU A 277 -2.28 1.56 -8.45
CA GLU A 277 -0.85 1.77 -8.21
C GLU A 277 -0.01 0.57 -8.67
N SER A 278 -0.53 -0.65 -8.51
CA SER A 278 0.11 -1.90 -8.95
C SER A 278 0.12 -2.01 -10.49
N TYR A 279 -0.97 -1.68 -11.17
CA TYR A 279 -1.01 -1.67 -12.64
C TYR A 279 -0.03 -0.67 -13.26
N SER A 280 0.10 0.51 -12.66
CA SER A 280 1.11 1.50 -13.09
C SER A 280 2.54 0.98 -12.85
N THR A 281 2.76 0.33 -11.70
CA THR A 281 4.05 -0.28 -11.35
C THR A 281 4.44 -1.34 -12.37
N PHE A 282 3.56 -2.31 -12.65
CA PHE A 282 3.85 -3.42 -13.58
C PHE A 282 3.97 -2.96 -15.03
N SER A 283 3.22 -1.94 -15.46
CA SER A 283 3.44 -1.28 -16.75
C SER A 283 4.86 -0.71 -16.86
N SER A 284 5.35 -0.10 -15.77
CA SER A 284 6.71 0.44 -15.70
C SER A 284 7.77 -0.66 -15.70
N ILE A 285 7.54 -1.74 -14.95
CA ILE A 285 8.39 -2.94 -14.95
C ILE A 285 8.54 -3.50 -16.36
N LEU A 286 7.44 -3.74 -17.07
CA LEU A 286 7.49 -4.31 -18.42
C LEU A 286 8.18 -3.39 -19.42
N SER A 287 7.90 -2.08 -19.36
CA SER A 287 8.58 -1.08 -20.19
C SER A 287 10.10 -1.14 -19.98
N LEU A 288 10.55 -1.27 -18.73
CA LEU A 288 11.96 -1.41 -18.40
C LEU A 288 12.53 -2.78 -18.79
N TYR A 289 11.74 -3.84 -18.67
CA TYR A 289 12.14 -5.20 -19.04
C TYR A 289 12.45 -5.33 -20.53
N THR A 290 11.80 -4.54 -21.39
CA THR A 290 12.15 -4.48 -22.83
C THR A 290 13.62 -4.09 -23.07
N LEU A 291 14.22 -3.33 -22.16
CA LEU A 291 15.62 -2.88 -22.22
C LEU A 291 16.60 -3.92 -21.65
N SER A 292 16.11 -4.80 -20.76
CA SER A 292 16.94 -5.79 -20.06
C SER A 292 17.44 -6.86 -21.02
N LYS A 293 18.67 -7.37 -20.83
CA LYS A 293 19.14 -8.59 -21.53
C LYS A 293 18.92 -9.87 -20.74
N LYS A 294 18.46 -9.78 -19.50
CA LYS A 294 18.32 -10.91 -18.58
C LYS A 294 16.94 -11.56 -18.67
N PRO A 295 16.79 -12.80 -18.19
CA PRO A 295 15.49 -13.39 -17.88
C PRO A 295 14.69 -12.51 -16.91
N PHE A 296 13.36 -12.60 -16.97
CA PHE A 296 12.46 -11.77 -16.17
C PHE A 296 12.73 -11.86 -14.67
N ASN A 297 12.97 -13.07 -14.13
CA ASN A 297 13.21 -13.26 -12.70
C ASN A 297 14.50 -12.55 -12.23
N ASP A 298 15.60 -12.68 -12.99
CA ASP A 298 16.87 -12.00 -12.68
C ASP A 298 16.75 -10.47 -12.79
N PHE A 299 15.93 -10.00 -13.73
CA PHE A 299 15.58 -8.58 -13.86
C PHE A 299 14.77 -8.10 -12.65
N MET A 300 13.77 -8.86 -12.21
CA MET A 300 12.97 -8.56 -11.02
C MET A 300 13.81 -8.56 -9.74
N ASP A 301 14.80 -9.46 -9.61
CA ASP A 301 15.74 -9.44 -8.50
C ASP A 301 16.63 -8.20 -8.51
N SER A 302 17.05 -7.75 -9.69
CA SER A 302 17.81 -6.50 -9.88
C SER A 302 16.95 -5.28 -9.50
N LEU A 303 15.66 -5.27 -9.89
CA LEU A 303 14.68 -4.26 -9.50
C LEU A 303 14.43 -4.25 -7.99
N ARG A 304 14.23 -5.43 -7.38
CA ARG A 304 14.05 -5.56 -5.93
C ARG A 304 15.22 -4.96 -5.17
N ARG A 305 16.45 -5.17 -5.65
CA ARG A 305 17.66 -4.61 -5.03
C ARG A 305 17.69 -3.09 -5.07
N ILE A 306 17.43 -2.48 -6.23
CA ILE A 306 17.44 -1.02 -6.37
C ILE A 306 16.29 -0.38 -5.58
N ILE A 307 15.09 -0.97 -5.57
CA ILE A 307 13.97 -0.46 -4.78
C ILE A 307 14.29 -0.53 -3.28
N LYS A 308 14.92 -1.63 -2.83
CA LYS A 308 15.41 -1.77 -1.44
C LYS A 308 16.48 -0.76 -1.07
N SER A 309 17.41 -0.44 -1.96
CA SER A 309 18.48 0.52 -1.65
C SER A 309 18.04 1.97 -1.76
N VAL A 310 17.09 2.26 -2.66
CA VAL A 310 16.70 3.62 -3.04
C VAL A 310 15.45 4.13 -2.32
N ILE A 311 14.47 3.27 -2.13
CA ILE A 311 13.17 3.64 -1.56
C ILE A 311 13.08 3.18 -0.09
N LEU A 312 13.53 1.96 0.22
CA LEU A 312 13.22 1.28 1.48
C LEU A 312 14.40 1.25 2.47
N ARG A 313 14.63 2.33 3.24
CA ARG A 313 15.39 2.26 4.51
C ARG A 313 14.80 3.19 5.58
N PRO A 314 14.62 2.68 6.81
CA PRO A 314 15.77 2.55 7.70
C PRO A 314 16.00 1.13 8.22
N ASP A 315 17.25 0.82 8.52
CA ASP A 315 17.69 -0.38 9.25
C ASP A 315 16.99 -0.43 10.64
N GLU A 316 16.48 -1.58 11.09
CA GLU A 316 15.79 -1.71 12.40
C GLU A 316 16.65 -1.18 13.56
N LYS A 317 17.97 -1.33 13.45
CA LYS A 317 18.96 -0.83 14.41
C LYS A 317 19.03 0.70 14.52
N VAL A 318 18.50 1.42 13.53
CA VAL A 318 18.46 2.89 13.49
C VAL A 318 17.21 3.41 14.20
N LEU A 319 16.08 2.68 14.12
CA LEU A 319 14.85 2.97 14.87
C LEU A 319 15.04 2.75 16.39
N GLU A 320 15.78 1.72 16.80
CA GLU A 320 16.08 1.46 18.23
C GLU A 320 16.97 2.52 18.89
N ARG A 321 17.77 3.27 18.10
CA ARG A 321 18.74 4.25 18.63
C ARG A 321 18.14 5.61 18.95
N VAL A 322 16.89 5.85 18.56
CA VAL A 322 16.26 7.17 18.68
C VAL A 322 14.82 7.04 19.20
N PRO A 323 14.62 6.68 20.49
CA PRO A 323 13.29 6.35 21.03
C PRO A 323 12.34 7.55 21.19
N ASP A 324 12.89 8.77 21.20
CA ASP A 324 12.17 9.98 21.62
C ASP A 324 11.89 10.99 20.49
N VAL A 325 12.18 10.64 19.22
CA VAL A 325 11.84 11.53 18.11
C VAL A 325 10.37 11.41 17.80
N LEU A 326 9.65 12.49 18.08
CA LEU A 326 8.29 12.78 17.62
C LEU A 326 8.15 12.33 16.16
N ASP A 327 7.31 11.31 15.98
CA ASP A 327 6.65 10.98 14.74
C ASP A 327 7.60 10.99 13.53
N MET A 328 8.52 10.03 13.40
CA MET A 328 9.36 9.88 12.20
C MET A 328 8.57 9.68 10.89
N THR A 329 7.24 9.55 10.97
CA THR A 329 6.28 9.29 9.88
C THR A 329 6.31 10.29 8.74
N TRP A 330 7.01 11.42 8.82
CA TRP A 330 7.17 12.35 7.69
C TRP A 330 8.44 12.07 6.87
N PHE A 331 9.51 11.58 7.51
CA PHE A 331 10.73 11.12 6.83
C PHE A 331 10.58 9.67 6.38
N THR A 332 9.90 8.87 7.21
CA THR A 332 9.58 7.46 6.96
C THR A 332 8.20 7.26 6.35
N GLY A 333 7.46 8.34 6.03
CA GLY A 333 6.13 8.39 5.38
C GLY A 333 5.73 7.03 4.91
N THR A 334 5.09 6.30 5.85
CA THR A 334 4.95 4.84 5.91
C THR A 334 5.20 4.27 4.54
N LEU A 335 6.39 3.74 4.23
CA LEU A 335 6.76 3.32 2.87
C LEU A 335 5.54 2.77 2.13
N GLU A 336 4.98 3.59 1.22
CA GLU A 336 3.68 3.38 0.59
C GLU A 336 3.86 2.83 -0.81
N LEU A 337 2.89 2.04 -1.25
CA LEU A 337 2.82 1.58 -2.63
C LEU A 337 2.82 2.75 -3.64
N SER A 338 2.17 3.86 -3.30
CA SER A 338 2.14 5.10 -4.08
C SER A 338 3.54 5.64 -4.41
N LYS A 339 4.47 5.64 -3.44
CA LYS A 339 5.86 6.08 -3.62
C LYS A 339 6.65 5.14 -4.53
N VAL A 340 6.45 3.83 -4.37
CA VAL A 340 7.09 2.81 -5.23
C VAL A 340 6.61 2.95 -6.67
N SER A 341 5.29 3.06 -6.87
CA SER A 341 4.67 3.26 -8.18
C SER A 341 5.22 4.52 -8.86
N TRP A 342 5.27 5.63 -8.13
CA TRP A 342 5.82 6.90 -8.60
C TRP A 342 7.31 6.79 -8.99
N PHE A 343 8.13 6.13 -8.18
CA PHE A 343 9.55 5.93 -8.51
C PHE A 343 9.72 5.09 -9.78
N MET A 344 8.94 4.02 -9.91
CA MET A 344 9.00 3.13 -11.07
C MET A 344 8.61 3.85 -12.38
N GLU A 345 7.61 4.72 -12.34
CA GLU A 345 7.25 5.56 -13.48
C GLU A 345 8.36 6.54 -13.86
N ASN A 346 9.02 7.13 -12.86
CA ASN A 346 10.16 8.03 -13.10
C ASN A 346 11.37 7.27 -13.65
N LEU A 347 11.70 6.10 -13.09
CA LEU A 347 12.75 5.22 -13.58
C LEU A 347 12.49 4.81 -15.05
N LYS A 348 11.27 4.38 -15.38
CA LYS A 348 10.84 4.15 -16.77
C LYS A 348 11.08 5.39 -17.62
N THR A 349 10.61 6.55 -17.18
CA THR A 349 10.67 7.80 -17.96
C THR A 349 12.11 8.21 -18.27
N VAL A 350 13.00 8.21 -17.28
CA VAL A 350 14.41 8.62 -17.49
C VAL A 350 15.18 7.65 -18.38
N LEU A 351 14.88 6.35 -18.32
CA LEU A 351 15.56 5.33 -19.13
C LEU A 351 15.02 5.24 -20.56
N THR A 352 13.73 5.47 -20.78
CA THR A 352 13.09 5.31 -22.10
C THR A 352 13.02 6.63 -22.89
N LYS A 353 12.58 7.74 -22.27
CA LYS A 353 12.33 9.00 -22.99
C LYS A 353 13.57 9.89 -23.09
N ARG A 354 14.51 9.79 -22.13
CA ARG A 354 15.77 10.55 -22.05
C ARG A 354 15.64 12.05 -22.38
N SER A 355 14.51 12.69 -22.06
CA SER A 355 14.27 14.12 -22.30
C SER A 355 14.08 14.81 -20.96
N VAL A 356 15.00 15.72 -20.62
CA VAL A 356 15.07 16.34 -19.29
C VAL A 356 15.50 17.80 -19.37
N LYS A 357 15.10 18.59 -18.36
CA LYS A 357 15.60 19.96 -18.18
C LYS A 357 16.92 19.91 -17.43
N ALA A 358 18.03 20.03 -18.14
CA ALA A 358 19.37 19.94 -17.59
C ALA A 358 20.12 21.26 -17.72
N TYR A 359 20.78 21.68 -16.64
CA TYR A 359 21.62 22.87 -16.63
C TYR A 359 23.06 22.54 -17.03
N GLY A 360 23.68 23.40 -17.85
CA GLY A 360 25.14 23.36 -18.07
C GLY A 360 25.69 22.14 -18.83
N LEU A 361 24.85 21.46 -19.63
CA LEU A 361 25.28 20.28 -20.41
C LEU A 361 26.43 20.58 -21.39
N ASP A 362 26.49 21.79 -21.93
CA ASP A 362 27.54 22.17 -22.88
C ASP A 362 28.86 22.55 -22.19
N GLU A 363 28.80 22.90 -20.90
CA GLU A 363 29.93 23.41 -20.13
C GLU A 363 30.57 22.33 -19.23
N VAL A 364 29.79 21.33 -18.83
CA VAL A 364 30.21 20.32 -17.85
C VAL A 364 31.45 19.53 -18.28
N GLU A 365 31.61 19.20 -19.56
CA GLU A 365 32.79 18.44 -20.03
C GLU A 365 34.07 19.25 -19.89
N THR A 366 34.02 20.54 -20.23
CA THR A 366 35.15 21.47 -20.07
C THR A 366 35.48 21.66 -18.58
N TRP A 367 34.45 21.80 -17.74
CA TRP A 367 34.63 21.87 -16.30
C TRP A 367 35.23 20.57 -15.73
N ALA A 368 34.74 19.41 -16.16
CA ALA A 368 35.21 18.11 -15.70
C ALA A 368 36.68 17.90 -16.07
N ALA A 369 37.06 18.16 -17.33
CA ALA A 369 38.45 18.04 -17.79
C ALA A 369 39.43 18.94 -16.99
N LYS A 370 38.97 20.08 -16.49
CA LYS A 370 39.77 20.99 -15.65
C LYS A 370 39.85 20.54 -14.19
N ASN A 371 38.78 19.97 -13.64
CA ASN A 371 38.63 19.74 -12.20
C ASN A 371 38.83 18.28 -11.76
N ILE A 372 38.77 17.33 -12.71
CA ILE A 372 38.86 15.90 -12.48
C ILE A 372 40.02 15.36 -13.30
N LYS A 373 40.99 14.72 -12.63
CA LYS A 373 42.11 14.06 -13.29
C LYS A 373 41.69 12.68 -13.77
N GLY A 374 41.98 12.34 -15.01
CA GLY A 374 41.70 11.02 -15.60
C GLY A 374 40.32 10.93 -16.25
N SER A 375 39.85 9.70 -16.46
CA SER A 375 38.51 9.45 -17.01
C SER A 375 37.42 9.86 -16.03
N PHE A 376 36.31 10.35 -16.57
CA PHE A 376 35.15 10.75 -15.78
C PHE A 376 33.86 10.31 -16.46
N GLU A 377 32.83 10.13 -15.65
CA GLU A 377 31.46 9.85 -16.05
C GLU A 377 30.56 11.01 -15.63
N ILE A 378 29.56 11.33 -16.46
CA ILE A 378 28.60 12.39 -16.18
C ILE A 378 27.23 11.77 -15.89
N TYR A 379 26.74 12.04 -14.69
CA TYR A 379 25.39 11.73 -14.26
C TYR A 379 24.56 13.01 -14.21
N LEU A 380 23.29 12.94 -14.53
CA LEU A 380 22.34 14.03 -14.32
C LEU A 380 21.58 13.74 -13.03
N TYR A 381 21.89 14.55 -12.02
CA TYR A 381 21.35 14.39 -10.68
C TYR A 381 20.08 15.24 -10.51
N PRO A 382 19.00 14.67 -9.96
CA PRO A 382 17.69 15.31 -9.93
C PRO A 382 17.56 16.31 -8.77
N PHE A 383 16.96 17.46 -9.06
CA PHE A 383 16.55 18.47 -8.08
C PHE A 383 15.14 18.96 -8.40
N TYR A 384 14.34 19.23 -7.37
CA TYR A 384 13.09 19.95 -7.52
C TYR A 384 13.33 21.45 -7.47
N LEU A 385 12.82 22.14 -8.48
CA LEU A 385 12.66 23.58 -8.44
C LEU A 385 11.37 23.90 -7.69
N VAL A 386 11.50 24.51 -6.51
CA VAL A 386 10.38 24.84 -5.63
C VAL A 386 10.24 26.36 -5.57
N ARG A 387 9.05 26.85 -5.94
CA ARG A 387 8.66 28.24 -5.71
C ARG A 387 8.09 28.35 -4.30
N VAL A 388 8.71 29.17 -3.47
CA VAL A 388 8.30 29.37 -2.07
C VAL A 388 7.68 30.76 -1.95
N ALA A 389 6.35 30.80 -1.92
CA ALA A 389 5.64 32.02 -1.56
C ALA A 389 5.75 32.24 -0.05
N THR A 390 5.97 33.49 0.36
CA THR A 390 6.20 33.88 1.75
C THR A 390 5.36 35.09 2.10
N ILE A 391 4.80 35.10 3.31
CA ILE A 391 4.11 36.25 3.88
C ILE A 391 5.00 36.84 4.97
N LEU A 392 5.40 38.10 4.84
CA LEU A 392 6.32 38.74 5.78
C LEU A 392 5.61 39.51 6.87
N LYS A 393 6.14 39.42 8.10
CA LYS A 393 5.62 40.19 9.23
C LYS A 393 5.82 41.69 8.96
N LYS A 394 4.73 42.47 9.00
CA LYS A 394 4.77 43.94 8.82
C LYS A 394 4.47 44.63 10.16
N GLY A 395 5.52 45.10 10.83
CA GLY A 395 5.43 45.74 12.15
C GLY A 395 5.21 44.75 13.31
N MET A 396 4.96 45.24 14.52
CA MET A 396 4.82 44.44 15.73
C MET A 396 3.46 43.71 15.87
N LEU A 397 2.47 43.99 15.01
CA LEU A 397 1.11 43.48 15.16
C LEU A 397 0.86 42.25 14.28
N LEU A 398 0.56 41.11 14.90
CA LEU A 398 0.40 39.79 14.26
C LEU A 398 -0.76 39.73 13.24
N TRP A 399 -1.77 40.61 13.34
CA TRP A 399 -2.98 40.58 12.53
C TRP A 399 -2.93 41.40 11.22
N LYS A 400 -1.90 42.22 10.98
CA LYS A 400 -1.79 42.94 9.68
C LYS A 400 -1.41 41.97 8.55
N LYS A 401 -2.04 42.14 7.38
CA LYS A 401 -1.64 41.43 6.15
C LYS A 401 -0.18 41.79 5.86
N GLY A 402 0.66 40.77 5.78
CA GLY A 402 2.09 40.89 5.54
C GLY A 402 2.43 41.35 4.12
N VAL A 403 3.72 41.57 3.85
CA VAL A 403 4.19 41.75 2.46
C VAL A 403 4.36 40.37 1.85
N GLU A 404 3.73 40.12 0.71
CA GLU A 404 3.89 38.88 -0.04
C GLU A 404 5.16 38.96 -0.89
N ASN A 405 6.02 37.96 -0.79
CA ASN A 405 7.19 37.78 -1.65
C ASN A 405 7.33 36.32 -2.05
N ALA A 406 8.04 36.04 -3.14
CA ALA A 406 8.38 34.68 -3.53
C ALA A 406 9.87 34.59 -3.88
N PHE A 407 10.43 33.40 -3.71
CA PHE A 407 11.73 33.03 -4.26
C PHE A 407 11.65 31.62 -4.83
N TYR A 408 12.59 31.31 -5.72
CA TYR A 408 12.83 29.95 -6.17
C TYR A 408 13.98 29.34 -5.37
N GLY A 409 13.84 28.08 -5.01
CA GLY A 409 14.90 27.29 -4.39
C GLY A 409 15.00 25.92 -5.03
N LEU A 410 16.17 25.29 -4.89
CA LEU A 410 16.36 23.89 -5.27
C LEU A 410 16.27 23.01 -4.04
N CYS A 411 15.60 21.88 -4.20
CA CYS A 411 15.54 20.80 -3.24
C CYS A 411 16.18 19.56 -3.86
N ASP A 412 17.10 18.93 -3.15
CA ASP A 412 17.63 17.61 -3.54
C ASP A 412 16.46 16.65 -3.77
N ALA A 413 16.43 15.91 -4.88
CA ALA A 413 15.34 14.97 -5.15
C ALA A 413 15.72 13.52 -4.81
N ALA A 414 16.81 13.32 -4.05
CA ALA A 414 17.17 12.00 -3.54
C ALA A 414 17.65 11.96 -2.07
N PHE A 415 17.09 12.84 -1.23
CA PHE A 415 17.50 12.96 0.17
C PHE A 415 17.12 11.78 1.08
N ASN A 416 16.25 10.86 0.64
CA ASN A 416 15.85 9.68 1.42
C ASN A 416 16.91 8.56 1.47
N LEU A 417 18.05 8.74 0.80
CA LEU A 417 19.10 7.72 0.65
C LEU A 417 20.12 7.66 1.80
N SER A 418 20.08 8.58 2.77
CA SER A 418 21.11 8.68 3.82
C SER A 418 20.93 7.62 4.92
N ASP A 419 21.98 6.84 5.20
CA ASP A 419 22.01 5.88 6.34
C ASP A 419 22.12 6.60 7.69
N GLN A 420 22.49 7.88 7.68
CA GLN A 420 22.24 8.79 8.78
C GLN A 420 20.83 9.32 8.55
N LEU A 421 19.85 8.91 9.37
CA LEU A 421 18.66 9.70 9.55
C LEU A 421 19.14 11.15 9.68
N PHE A 422 18.61 12.06 8.89
CA PHE A 422 18.83 13.47 9.15
C PHE A 422 18.13 13.74 10.48
N LEU A 423 18.87 13.53 11.58
CA LEU A 423 18.40 13.61 12.95
C LEU A 423 17.89 15.02 13.16
N GLU A 424 16.58 15.20 12.99
CA GLU A 424 15.74 16.40 13.18
C GLU A 424 16.24 17.76 12.62
N ALA A 425 17.46 17.89 12.10
CA ALA A 425 18.16 19.16 12.29
C ALA A 425 19.10 19.58 11.14
N ASP A 426 19.10 18.93 9.97
CA ASP A 426 19.83 19.48 8.81
C ASP A 426 19.08 19.46 7.45
N TYR A 427 17.75 19.70 7.46
CA TYR A 427 16.99 19.92 6.22
C TYR A 427 17.56 21.03 5.32
N PRO A 428 18.09 22.15 5.86
CA PRO A 428 18.59 23.23 5.02
C PRO A 428 19.81 22.87 4.18
N SER A 429 20.60 21.86 4.56
CA SER A 429 21.72 21.38 3.72
C SER A 429 21.26 20.85 2.36
N MET A 430 20.06 20.24 2.30
CA MET A 430 19.43 19.69 1.09
C MET A 430 18.83 20.77 0.18
N LEU A 431 18.70 21.98 0.70
CA LEU A 431 18.08 23.11 0.02
C LEU A 431 19.15 24.10 -0.43
N THR A 432 18.86 24.86 -1.48
CA THR A 432 19.56 26.14 -1.70
C THR A 432 19.28 27.08 -0.52
N PRO A 433 20.15 28.07 -0.25
CA PRO A 433 19.83 29.14 0.70
C PRO A 433 18.41 29.71 0.52
N GLY A 434 17.68 29.86 1.61
CA GLY A 434 16.27 30.27 1.66
C GLY A 434 16.04 31.78 1.80
N PHE A 435 14.83 32.12 2.27
CA PHE A 435 14.22 33.46 2.29
C PHE A 435 15.19 34.64 2.40
N SER A 436 15.99 34.73 3.48
CA SER A 436 16.80 35.93 3.76
C SER A 436 17.99 36.10 2.80
N LYS A 437 18.36 35.04 2.08
CA LYS A 437 19.50 34.99 1.16
C LYS A 437 19.08 34.79 -0.30
N ALA A 438 17.81 34.51 -0.57
CA ALA A 438 17.31 34.20 -1.91
C ALA A 438 16.53 35.36 -2.56
N ILE A 439 15.66 36.05 -1.82
CA ILE A 439 14.76 37.05 -2.42
C ILE A 439 15.51 38.23 -3.03
N ASN A 440 15.24 38.50 -4.30
CA ASN A 440 15.85 39.58 -5.09
C ASN A 440 17.39 39.56 -5.13
N THR A 441 18.00 38.42 -4.81
CA THR A 441 19.46 38.24 -4.85
C THR A 441 19.93 37.66 -6.18
N THR A 442 21.22 37.76 -6.47
CA THR A 442 21.84 37.11 -7.65
C THR A 442 21.62 35.59 -7.63
N LEU A 443 21.69 34.96 -6.46
CA LEU A 443 21.42 33.53 -6.31
C LEU A 443 19.96 33.22 -6.67
N GLY A 444 19.00 33.97 -6.12
CA GLY A 444 17.58 33.79 -6.41
C GLY A 444 17.27 33.93 -7.91
N LYS A 445 17.86 34.92 -8.58
CA LYS A 445 17.74 35.10 -10.03
C LYS A 445 18.32 33.92 -10.82
N LYS A 446 19.49 33.42 -10.44
CA LYS A 446 20.10 32.23 -11.08
C LYS A 446 19.28 30.97 -10.89
N VAL A 447 18.65 30.79 -9.72
CA VAL A 447 17.76 29.66 -9.48
C VAL A 447 16.46 29.82 -10.29
N GLU A 448 15.93 31.05 -10.40
CA GLU A 448 14.78 31.37 -11.24
C GLU A 448 15.03 31.11 -12.73
N GLU A 449 16.25 31.38 -13.24
CA GLU A 449 16.66 31.05 -14.62
C GLU A 449 16.48 29.56 -14.95
N LEU A 450 16.54 28.67 -13.95
CA LEU A 450 16.34 27.23 -14.16
C LEU A 450 14.91 26.89 -14.63
N SER A 451 13.91 27.72 -14.28
CA SER A 451 12.53 27.57 -14.79
C SER A 451 12.43 27.77 -16.30
N GLN A 452 13.40 28.48 -16.90
CA GLN A 452 13.44 28.79 -18.32
C GLN A 452 14.15 27.72 -19.14
N LEU A 453 14.72 26.69 -18.49
CA LEU A 453 15.35 25.58 -19.18
C LEU A 453 14.34 24.85 -20.06
N ARG A 454 14.78 24.52 -21.28
CA ARG A 454 14.04 23.65 -22.19
C ARG A 454 14.49 22.22 -21.97
N ALA A 455 13.53 21.29 -22.10
CA ALA A 455 13.87 19.89 -22.10
C ALA A 455 14.76 19.58 -23.31
N SER A 456 15.83 18.85 -23.10
CA SER A 456 16.74 18.39 -24.14
C SER A 456 17.08 16.92 -23.89
N SER A 457 17.48 16.24 -24.96
CA SER A 457 17.96 14.86 -24.86
C SER A 457 19.47 14.85 -24.60
N PRO A 458 19.92 14.41 -23.41
CA PRO A 458 21.35 14.33 -23.12
C PRO A 458 22.06 13.33 -24.04
N ARG A 459 23.35 13.55 -24.29
CA ARG A 459 24.22 12.64 -25.05
C ARG A 459 24.17 11.22 -24.47
N LYS A 460 24.40 10.19 -25.31
CA LYS A 460 24.26 8.77 -24.92
C LYS A 460 25.11 8.36 -23.71
N ASN A 461 26.31 8.95 -23.57
CA ASN A 461 27.25 8.71 -22.47
C ASN A 461 26.87 9.40 -21.15
N VAL A 462 25.84 10.24 -21.13
CA VAL A 462 25.31 10.87 -19.91
C VAL A 462 24.23 9.97 -19.33
N VAL A 463 24.32 9.64 -18.05
CA VAL A 463 23.32 8.82 -17.34
C VAL A 463 22.35 9.73 -16.60
N ILE A 464 21.04 9.51 -16.75
CA ILE A 464 20.02 10.28 -16.04
C ILE A 464 19.59 9.49 -14.81
N LEU A 465 19.66 10.10 -13.63
CA LEU A 465 19.26 9.45 -12.38
C LEU A 465 17.78 9.75 -12.08
N PRO A 466 16.95 8.76 -11.71
CA PRO A 466 15.57 9.05 -11.32
C PRO A 466 15.54 9.80 -9.98
N PRO A 467 14.59 10.72 -9.77
CA PRO A 467 14.30 11.23 -8.43
C PRO A 467 13.73 10.09 -7.57
N THR A 468 14.00 10.13 -6.27
CA THR A 468 13.68 9.04 -5.33
C THR A 468 12.67 9.45 -4.26
N VAL A 469 12.28 10.73 -4.25
CA VAL A 469 11.26 11.33 -3.39
C VAL A 469 10.26 12.09 -4.25
N THR A 470 9.00 12.19 -3.82
CA THR A 470 7.93 12.82 -4.60
C THR A 470 8.03 14.36 -4.56
N PRO A 471 7.34 15.07 -5.49
CA PRO A 471 7.22 16.52 -5.42
C PRO A 471 6.63 17.04 -4.11
N THR A 472 5.74 16.26 -3.48
CA THR A 472 5.10 16.58 -2.18
C THR A 472 6.12 16.48 -1.05
N ASP A 473 7.00 15.48 -1.07
CA ASP A 473 8.07 15.33 -0.08
C ASP A 473 9.01 16.56 -0.10
N ALA A 474 9.33 17.08 -1.30
CA ALA A 474 10.14 18.29 -1.46
C ALA A 474 9.44 19.56 -0.93
N GLN A 475 8.12 19.68 -1.07
CA GLN A 475 7.35 20.79 -0.49
C GLN A 475 7.34 20.73 1.03
N ASN A 476 7.14 19.53 1.57
CA ASN A 476 7.15 19.27 3.00
C ASN A 476 8.51 19.63 3.62
N LEU A 477 9.62 19.44 2.90
CA LEU A 477 10.94 19.83 3.39
C LEU A 477 11.04 21.33 3.73
N TYR A 478 10.47 22.20 2.89
CA TYR A 478 10.41 23.65 3.17
C TYR A 478 9.48 23.96 4.34
N LEU A 479 8.29 23.33 4.40
CA LEU A 479 7.33 23.48 5.51
C LEU A 479 7.98 23.13 6.85
N GLN A 480 8.69 22.00 6.90
CA GLN A 480 9.33 21.51 8.12
C GLN A 480 10.52 22.37 8.54
N ALA A 481 11.35 22.82 7.59
CA ALA A 481 12.42 23.77 7.88
C ALA A 481 11.90 25.08 8.50
N PHE A 482 10.68 25.50 8.14
CA PHE A 482 9.99 26.65 8.73
C PHE A 482 9.42 26.34 10.12
N ILE A 483 8.63 25.27 10.27
CA ILE A 483 7.97 24.86 11.52
C ILE A 483 9.00 24.62 12.63
N PHE A 484 10.04 23.81 12.36
CA PHE A 484 11.06 23.47 13.35
C PHE A 484 11.77 24.70 13.92
N ARG A 485 12.00 25.72 13.07
CA ARG A 485 12.61 26.96 13.52
C ARG A 485 11.64 27.83 14.32
N GLU A 486 10.35 27.81 14.00
CA GLU A 486 9.30 28.50 14.76
C GLU A 486 9.13 27.89 16.17
N GLU A 487 9.01 26.56 16.26
CA GLU A 487 8.88 25.83 17.53
C GLU A 487 10.06 26.09 18.47
N ARG A 488 11.29 26.12 17.94
CA ARG A 488 12.47 26.48 18.73
C ARG A 488 12.40 27.91 19.28
N GLU A 489 12.00 28.89 18.48
CA GLU A 489 11.91 30.28 18.94
C GLU A 489 10.85 30.44 20.04
N LEU A 490 9.75 29.71 19.94
CA LEU A 490 8.75 29.60 21.00
C LEU A 490 9.34 28.94 22.25
N LEU A 491 10.01 27.79 22.11
CA LEU A 491 10.62 27.07 23.23
C LEU A 491 11.68 27.91 23.96
N ILE A 492 12.51 28.68 23.24
CA ILE A 492 13.48 29.61 23.84
C ILE A 492 12.77 30.69 24.64
N ARG A 493 11.67 31.26 24.11
CA ARG A 493 10.89 32.30 24.80
C ARG A 493 10.18 31.77 26.04
N GLU A 494 9.66 30.56 25.97
CA GLU A 494 8.86 29.96 27.05
C GLU A 494 9.72 29.34 28.15
N THR A 495 10.84 28.71 27.80
CA THR A 495 11.65 27.91 28.74
C THR A 495 13.02 28.49 29.03
N GLY A 496 13.47 29.51 28.27
CA GLY A 496 14.82 30.05 28.34
C GLY A 496 15.93 29.09 27.85
N LYS A 497 15.57 27.86 27.44
CA LYS A 497 16.53 26.86 26.97
C LYS A 497 16.80 27.02 25.48
N ALA A 498 18.06 27.20 25.12
CA ALA A 498 18.49 27.19 23.72
C ALA A 498 18.56 25.75 23.19
N LEU A 499 17.59 25.34 22.35
CA LEU A 499 17.77 24.17 21.49
C LEU A 499 18.99 24.44 20.59
N ARG A 500 19.91 23.49 20.38
CA ARG A 500 21.03 23.70 19.44
C ARG A 500 20.55 23.35 18.03
N LEU A 501 20.47 24.35 17.14
CA LEU A 501 20.36 24.06 15.70
C LEU A 501 21.73 23.69 15.15
N PRO A 502 21.79 22.76 14.20
CA PRO A 502 22.94 22.62 13.33
C PRO A 502 23.24 23.92 12.61
N SER A 503 24.52 24.15 12.38
CA SER A 503 25.04 25.38 11.80
C SER A 503 24.44 25.69 10.42
N SER A 504 24.01 24.67 9.69
CA SER A 504 23.38 24.78 8.38
C SER A 504 22.12 25.65 8.35
N TYR A 505 21.27 25.63 9.39
CA TYR A 505 20.07 26.46 9.47
C TYR A 505 20.39 27.96 9.48
N GLY A 506 21.43 28.35 10.22
CA GLY A 506 21.92 29.74 10.22
C GLY A 506 22.55 30.11 8.87
N ASN A 507 23.32 29.19 8.30
CA ASN A 507 24.02 29.38 7.03
C ASN A 507 23.07 29.47 5.83
N LYS A 508 21.88 28.86 5.90
CA LYS A 508 20.93 28.81 4.79
C LYS A 508 19.85 29.90 4.84
N GLY A 509 19.80 30.75 5.88
CA GLY A 509 19.02 32.00 5.81
C GLY A 509 17.49 31.87 5.97
N PHE A 510 17.01 30.85 6.68
CA PHE A 510 15.58 30.70 6.97
C PHE A 510 15.14 31.51 8.20
N ASP A 511 14.87 32.82 8.12
CA ASP A 511 14.58 33.66 9.30
C ASP A 511 13.06 33.81 9.64
N PRO A 512 12.48 33.05 10.59
CA PRO A 512 11.05 33.07 10.92
C PRO A 512 10.66 34.31 11.73
N GLY A 513 11.64 35.03 12.29
CA GLY A 513 11.41 36.36 12.86
C GLY A 513 10.81 37.34 11.83
N LYS A 514 11.02 37.10 10.53
CA LYS A 514 10.53 37.93 9.42
C LYS A 514 9.41 37.29 8.61
N VAL A 515 9.24 35.97 8.69
CA VAL A 515 8.27 35.20 7.91
C VAL A 515 7.10 34.77 8.79
N LYS A 516 5.88 35.05 8.36
CA LYS A 516 4.61 34.68 9.03
C LYS A 516 4.07 33.33 8.52
N ALA A 517 4.25 33.05 7.24
CA ALA A 517 3.82 31.81 6.62
C ALA A 517 4.62 31.57 5.34
N ILE A 518 4.76 30.30 4.97
CA ILE A 518 5.30 29.89 3.68
C ILE A 518 4.32 28.96 2.97
N VAL A 519 4.32 29.01 1.64
CA VAL A 519 3.55 28.13 0.77
C VAL A 519 4.50 27.65 -0.34
N PRO A 520 5.20 26.51 -0.14
CA PRO A 520 6.05 25.93 -1.15
C PRO A 520 5.21 25.22 -2.22
N LYS A 521 5.62 25.35 -3.48
CA LYS A 521 5.05 24.64 -4.62
C LYS A 521 6.17 24.15 -5.52
N THR A 522 6.20 22.86 -5.78
CA THR A 522 7.12 22.28 -6.77
C THR A 522 6.66 22.69 -8.15
N GLU A 523 7.52 23.38 -8.90
CA GLU A 523 7.21 23.83 -10.27
C GLU A 523 7.75 22.82 -11.27
N GLU A 524 9.01 22.39 -11.12
CA GLU A 524 9.67 21.55 -12.12
C GLU A 524 10.69 20.58 -11.49
N LEU A 525 10.96 19.49 -12.22
CA LEU A 525 12.11 18.62 -11.99
C LEU A 525 13.25 19.05 -12.93
N ILE A 526 14.37 19.45 -12.35
CA ILE A 526 15.55 19.88 -13.08
C ILE A 526 16.74 18.98 -12.75
N TYR A 527 17.73 19.00 -13.62
CA TYR A 527 18.91 18.17 -13.49
C TYR A 527 20.18 19.00 -13.50
N LEU A 528 21.03 18.74 -12.50
CA LEU A 528 22.38 19.30 -12.44
C LEU A 528 23.40 18.19 -12.72
N PRO A 529 24.46 18.44 -13.50
CA PRO A 529 25.48 17.42 -13.75
C PRO A 529 26.25 17.07 -12.47
N TYR A 530 26.31 15.78 -12.15
CA TYR A 530 27.16 15.21 -11.12
C TYR A 530 28.25 14.37 -11.80
N VAL A 531 29.49 14.80 -11.66
CA VAL A 531 30.61 14.18 -12.37
C VAL A 531 31.37 13.28 -11.42
N VAL A 532 31.60 12.04 -11.83
CA VAL A 532 32.33 11.02 -11.06
C VAL A 532 33.64 10.70 -11.76
N GLY A 533 34.76 11.01 -11.11
CA GLY A 533 36.09 10.60 -11.53
C GLY A 533 36.72 9.59 -10.58
N GLU A 534 37.88 9.06 -10.94
CA GLU A 534 38.57 8.00 -10.17
C GLU A 534 38.87 8.37 -8.71
N ARG A 535 39.16 9.65 -8.44
CA ARG A 535 39.58 10.13 -7.11
C ARG A 535 38.72 11.26 -6.55
N LYS A 536 37.85 11.84 -7.37
CA LYS A 536 37.05 13.01 -7.00
C LYS A 536 35.74 12.98 -7.77
N SER A 537 34.65 13.13 -7.02
CA SER A 537 33.32 13.39 -7.56
C SER A 537 32.89 14.81 -7.19
N GLY A 538 31.98 15.40 -7.97
CA GLY A 538 31.44 16.71 -7.65
C GLY A 538 30.23 17.10 -8.49
N LEU A 539 29.34 17.87 -7.86
CA LEU A 539 28.21 18.52 -8.52
C LEU A 539 28.66 19.78 -9.28
N PHE A 540 28.32 19.87 -10.55
CA PHE A 540 28.43 21.08 -11.36
C PHE A 540 27.26 22.04 -11.02
N GLY A 541 27.60 23.24 -10.56
CA GLY A 541 26.59 24.24 -10.14
C GLY A 541 26.96 24.99 -8.86
N GLU A 542 28.23 25.31 -8.64
CA GLU A 542 28.72 26.00 -7.43
C GLU A 542 27.97 27.32 -7.15
N GLN A 543 27.50 27.99 -8.20
CA GLN A 543 26.69 29.20 -8.13
C GLN A 543 25.35 29.03 -7.40
N PHE A 544 24.85 27.80 -7.24
CA PHE A 544 23.63 27.50 -6.50
C PHE A 544 23.89 27.29 -5.00
N ASN A 545 25.16 27.30 -4.56
CA ASN A 545 25.54 27.16 -3.15
C ASN A 545 24.95 25.91 -2.47
N LEU A 546 24.95 24.80 -3.21
CA LEU A 546 24.56 23.48 -2.74
C LEU A 546 25.74 22.82 -2.03
N GLU A 547 25.47 22.19 -0.88
CA GLU A 547 26.50 21.47 -0.13
C GLU A 547 26.83 20.15 -0.82
N GLN A 548 28.04 19.62 -0.62
CA GLN A 548 28.39 18.27 -1.10
C GLN A 548 27.83 17.26 -0.12
N LEU A 549 26.82 16.49 -0.55
CA LEU A 549 26.12 15.53 0.31
C LEU A 549 26.49 14.09 -0.11
N PRO A 550 26.86 13.20 0.84
CA PRO A 550 27.30 11.84 0.52
C PRO A 550 26.25 10.99 -0.21
N HIS A 551 24.96 11.21 0.07
CA HIS A 551 23.88 10.44 -0.53
C HIS A 551 23.79 10.59 -2.05
N ARG A 552 24.36 11.67 -2.62
CA ARG A 552 24.38 11.86 -4.08
C ARG A 552 25.24 10.82 -4.78
N GLN A 553 26.40 10.52 -4.21
CA GLN A 553 27.28 9.45 -4.70
C GLN A 553 26.61 8.09 -4.53
N LYS A 554 25.88 7.88 -3.43
CA LYS A 554 25.13 6.63 -3.19
C LYS A 554 24.09 6.36 -4.29
N LEU A 555 23.31 7.36 -4.68
CA LEU A 555 22.36 7.19 -5.82
C LEU A 555 23.09 6.79 -7.10
N VAL A 556 24.22 7.45 -7.39
CA VAL A 556 25.04 7.13 -8.57
C VAL A 556 25.50 5.68 -8.53
N ASP A 557 26.02 5.23 -7.39
CA ASP A 557 26.56 3.87 -7.24
C ASP A 557 25.46 2.82 -7.37
N GLU A 558 24.30 3.03 -6.73
CA GLU A 558 23.14 2.15 -6.82
C GLU A 558 22.58 2.07 -8.25
N MET A 559 22.43 3.21 -8.92
CA MET A 559 21.98 3.26 -10.31
C MET A 559 22.99 2.66 -11.28
N ARG A 560 24.30 2.85 -11.05
CA ARG A 560 25.35 2.22 -11.85
C ARG A 560 25.27 0.70 -11.75
N LEU A 561 25.10 0.16 -10.54
CA LEU A 561 24.93 -1.29 -10.32
C LEU A 561 23.67 -1.81 -11.01
N PHE A 562 22.56 -1.09 -10.93
CA PHE A 562 21.32 -1.47 -11.61
C PHE A 562 21.47 -1.48 -13.13
N LEU A 563 22.08 -0.43 -13.72
CA LEU A 563 22.31 -0.33 -15.17
C LEU A 563 23.30 -1.37 -15.70
N GLN A 564 24.25 -1.83 -14.88
CA GLN A 564 25.09 -2.98 -15.22
C GLN A 564 24.31 -4.30 -15.17
N ALA A 565 23.20 -4.33 -14.44
CA ALA A 565 22.40 -5.52 -14.20
C ALA A 565 21.22 -5.69 -15.16
N ILE A 566 20.93 -4.72 -16.03
CA ILE A 566 19.86 -4.81 -17.05
C ILE A 566 20.45 -4.62 -18.44
#